data_AF-S7W6A6-F1
#
_entry.id   AF-S7W6A6-F1
#
_cell.length_a   1.000
_cell.length_b   1.000
_cell.length_c   1.000
_cell.angle_alpha   90.00
_cell.angle_beta   90.00
_cell.angle_gamma   90.00
#
_symmetry.space_group_name_H-M   'P 1'
#
loop_
_entity.id
_entity.type
_entity.pdbx_description
1 polymer ?
#
loop_
_entity_poly.entity_id
_entity_poly.type
_entity_poly.pdbx_seq_one_letter_code
_entity_poly.pdbx_strand_id
1 'polypeptide(L)'
;VLQSLSSYITLDKVINISAFAKNEDNHEVLSALLIGIADFKIILYEDREYFEKIILDIIKDKKIDFNNPGDNINDLSNTIFIVNYLVSNNDKNFIDKIYSKWEEYKKDRNSINPVFRTALFFTAAKKENNLEDFLEIYKNGVVDEKHVALAMMGRFTDKNTYLKSIELLYTDEIILQDKITLCSGLISSLEFKDIFIREFMNNYEKIKVLFKNNGPLLSYAIETVFSASYGKMFEESKIFLMEIKNEETKRAVDLAIEKAEIKNEFRKKNLKRKKNE
;
A
#
# COMPACT_ATOMS: atom_id res chain seq x y z
N VAL A 1 8.31 13.66 -7.29
CA VAL A 1 7.86 15.01 -7.69
C VAL A 1 7.30 15.82 -6.51
N LEU A 2 6.37 15.32 -5.71
CA LEU A 2 5.81 16.12 -4.59
C LEU A 2 6.74 16.25 -3.37
N GLN A 3 7.57 15.25 -3.08
CA GLN A 3 8.64 15.36 -2.08
C GLN A 3 9.68 16.43 -2.44
N SER A 4 10.10 16.49 -3.71
CA SER A 4 11.00 17.54 -4.20
C SER A 4 10.35 18.93 -4.21
N LEU A 5 9.02 19.01 -4.41
CA LEU A 5 8.27 20.27 -4.32
C LEU A 5 8.16 20.79 -2.88
N SER A 6 8.23 19.94 -1.85
CA SER A 6 8.14 20.38 -0.45
C SER A 6 9.32 21.25 0.03
N SER A 7 10.42 21.24 -0.72
CA SER A 7 11.57 22.12 -0.52
C SER A 7 11.29 23.54 -1.03
N TYR A 8 10.33 23.71 -1.95
CA TYR A 8 10.04 24.96 -2.65
C TYR A 8 8.61 25.49 -2.43
N ILE A 9 7.66 24.62 -2.06
CA ILE A 9 6.24 24.92 -1.84
C ILE A 9 5.84 24.34 -0.48
N THR A 10 5.10 25.12 0.31
CA THR A 10 4.60 24.64 1.62
C THR A 10 3.55 23.55 1.43
N LEU A 11 3.49 22.61 2.37
CA LEU A 11 2.50 21.53 2.37
C LEU A 11 1.07 22.06 2.23
N ASP A 12 0.73 23.14 2.91
CA ASP A 12 -0.60 23.75 2.86
C ASP A 12 -0.96 24.26 1.46
N LYS A 13 0.00 24.80 0.71
CA LYS A 13 -0.23 25.23 -0.68
C LYS A 13 -0.54 24.03 -1.58
N VAL A 14 0.16 22.92 -1.39
CA VAL A 14 -0.09 21.68 -2.15
C VAL A 14 -1.48 21.13 -1.80
N ILE A 15 -1.86 21.12 -0.52
CA ILE A 15 -3.19 20.71 -0.08
C ILE A 15 -4.26 21.63 -0.68
N ASN A 16 -4.05 22.95 -0.68
CA ASN A 16 -5.02 23.88 -1.27
C ASN A 16 -5.21 23.67 -2.78
N ILE A 17 -4.15 23.35 -3.52
CA ILE A 17 -4.25 23.00 -4.94
C ILE A 17 -5.08 21.72 -5.12
N SER A 18 -4.96 20.75 -4.21
CA SER A 18 -5.71 19.50 -4.32
C SER A 18 -7.23 19.68 -4.19
N ALA A 19 -7.71 20.78 -3.61
CA ALA A 19 -9.14 21.09 -3.55
C ALA A 19 -9.78 21.25 -4.93
N PHE A 20 -9.02 21.66 -5.95
CA PHE A 20 -9.49 21.73 -7.34
C PHE A 20 -9.84 20.36 -7.92
N ALA A 21 -9.30 19.26 -7.37
CA ALA A 21 -9.58 17.90 -7.83
C ALA A 21 -11.03 17.47 -7.63
N LYS A 22 -11.80 18.14 -6.77
CA LYS A 22 -13.19 17.75 -6.47
C LYS A 22 -14.08 17.70 -7.72
N ASN A 23 -13.84 18.62 -8.65
CA ASN A 23 -14.59 18.72 -9.90
C ASN A 23 -13.82 18.15 -11.11
N GLU A 24 -12.70 17.46 -10.87
CA GLU A 24 -11.89 16.87 -11.93
C GLU A 24 -12.44 15.50 -12.32
N ASP A 25 -12.54 15.24 -13.62
CA ASP A 25 -13.01 13.98 -14.20
C ASP A 25 -11.96 13.34 -15.14
N ASN A 26 -10.88 14.04 -15.45
CA ASN A 26 -9.72 13.46 -16.11
C ASN A 26 -8.93 12.58 -15.14
N HIS A 27 -8.75 11.31 -15.50
CA HIS A 27 -8.09 10.34 -14.65
C HIS A 27 -6.63 10.69 -14.31
N GLU A 28 -5.86 11.18 -15.28
CA GLU A 28 -4.45 11.49 -15.09
C GLU A 28 -4.28 12.64 -14.09
N VAL A 29 -5.10 13.69 -14.20
CA VAL A 29 -5.06 14.84 -13.30
C VAL A 29 -5.52 14.45 -11.89
N LEU A 30 -6.67 13.76 -11.79
CA LEU A 30 -7.22 13.33 -10.50
C LEU A 30 -6.25 12.39 -9.77
N SER A 31 -5.68 11.42 -10.48
CA SER A 31 -4.76 10.45 -9.90
C SER A 31 -3.45 11.08 -9.44
N ALA A 32 -2.86 11.99 -10.22
CA ALA A 32 -1.64 12.69 -9.84
C ALA A 32 -1.81 13.48 -8.53
N LEU A 33 -2.95 14.17 -8.37
CA LEU A 33 -3.24 14.95 -7.16
C LEU A 33 -3.48 14.03 -5.95
N LEU A 34 -4.29 12.98 -6.09
CA LEU A 34 -4.64 12.09 -4.97
C LEU A 34 -3.48 11.19 -4.54
N ILE A 35 -2.66 10.68 -5.48
CA ILE A 35 -1.43 9.94 -5.15
C ILE A 35 -0.51 10.81 -4.29
N GLY A 36 -0.42 12.10 -4.62
CA GLY A 36 0.32 13.07 -3.83
C GLY A 36 -0.11 13.17 -2.38
N ILE A 37 -1.41 13.32 -2.16
CA ILE A 37 -1.98 13.40 -0.80
C ILE A 37 -1.84 12.06 -0.07
N ALA A 38 -2.01 10.93 -0.77
CA ALA A 38 -1.82 9.60 -0.20
C ALA A 38 -0.37 9.35 0.24
N ASP A 39 0.61 9.83 -0.52
CA ASP A 39 2.03 9.77 -0.12
C ASP A 39 2.25 10.58 1.16
N PHE A 40 1.65 11.76 1.29
CA PHE A 40 1.71 12.52 2.54
C PHE A 40 1.07 11.76 3.70
N LYS A 41 -0.09 11.12 3.48
CA LYS A 41 -0.74 10.25 4.48
C LYS A 41 0.21 9.13 4.95
N ILE A 42 0.95 8.51 4.04
CA ILE A 42 1.88 7.40 4.38
C ILE A 42 3.10 7.92 5.15
N ILE A 43 3.66 9.06 4.74
CA ILE A 43 4.87 9.64 5.35
C ILE A 43 4.57 10.33 6.68
N LEU A 44 3.39 10.92 6.83
CA LEU A 44 2.89 11.62 8.03
C LEU A 44 1.75 10.81 8.67
N TYR A 45 1.95 9.50 8.83
CA TYR A 45 0.88 8.58 9.23
C TYR A 45 0.28 8.86 10.63
N GLU A 46 0.94 9.62 11.50
CA GLU A 46 0.34 10.13 12.74
C GLU A 46 -0.83 11.08 12.47
N ASP A 47 -0.81 11.76 11.33
CA ASP A 47 -1.85 12.67 10.86
C ASP A 47 -2.78 12.00 9.84
N ARG A 48 -2.78 10.66 9.76
CA ARG A 48 -3.50 9.94 8.70
C ARG A 48 -4.97 10.34 8.57
N GLU A 49 -5.66 10.56 9.69
CA GLU A 49 -7.09 10.92 9.68
C GLU A 49 -7.36 12.28 9.03
N TYR A 50 -6.42 13.22 9.13
CA TYR A 50 -6.52 14.51 8.46
C TYR A 50 -6.44 14.34 6.93
N PHE A 51 -5.47 13.57 6.45
CA PHE A 51 -5.33 13.31 5.02
C PHE A 51 -6.46 12.43 4.47
N GLU A 52 -6.94 11.46 5.24
CA GLU A 52 -8.11 10.64 4.87
C GLU A 52 -9.33 11.53 4.62
N LYS A 53 -9.61 12.51 5.50
CA LYS A 53 -10.71 13.47 5.32
C LYS A 53 -10.56 14.28 4.03
N ILE A 54 -9.37 14.82 3.76
CA ILE A 54 -9.10 15.58 2.52
C ILE A 54 -9.38 14.73 1.29
N ILE A 55 -8.86 13.50 1.26
CA ILE A 55 -9.05 12.61 0.12
C ILE A 55 -10.53 12.28 -0.04
N LEU A 56 -11.24 11.93 1.03
CA LEU A 56 -12.66 11.63 0.97
C LEU A 56 -13.48 12.85 0.51
N ASP A 57 -13.15 14.07 0.95
CA ASP A 57 -13.86 15.27 0.52
C ASP A 57 -13.75 15.54 -0.99
N ILE A 58 -12.69 15.04 -1.64
CA ILE A 58 -12.49 15.11 -3.09
C ILE A 58 -13.37 14.07 -3.82
N ILE A 59 -13.49 12.85 -3.30
CA ILE A 59 -14.05 11.71 -4.08
C ILE A 59 -15.38 11.14 -3.60
N LYS A 60 -15.83 11.43 -2.37
CA LYS A 60 -17.00 10.77 -1.75
C LYS A 60 -18.31 11.00 -2.51
N ASP A 61 -18.41 12.14 -3.22
CA ASP A 61 -19.60 12.52 -3.97
C ASP A 61 -19.60 11.95 -5.41
N LYS A 62 -18.51 11.28 -5.84
CA LYS A 62 -18.42 10.67 -7.17
C LYS A 62 -19.33 9.43 -7.24
N LYS A 63 -20.13 9.34 -8.30
CA LYS A 63 -21.09 8.24 -8.49
C LYS A 63 -20.38 6.94 -8.86
N ILE A 64 -20.78 5.84 -8.21
CA ILE A 64 -20.28 4.50 -8.49
C ILE A 64 -21.45 3.57 -8.76
N ASP A 65 -21.50 3.05 -9.98
CA ASP A 65 -22.44 2.02 -10.42
C ASP A 65 -21.71 0.68 -10.54
N PHE A 66 -22.19 -0.32 -9.80
CA PHE A 66 -21.62 -1.66 -9.81
C PHE A 66 -21.92 -2.45 -11.10
N ASN A 67 -23.00 -2.09 -11.79
CA ASN A 67 -23.44 -2.75 -13.01
C ASN A 67 -22.83 -2.13 -14.25
N ASN A 68 -22.60 -0.81 -14.24
CA ASN A 68 -21.88 -0.10 -15.28
C ASN A 68 -20.70 0.71 -14.70
N PRO A 69 -19.52 0.10 -14.54
CA PRO A 69 -18.36 0.77 -13.95
C PRO A 69 -17.74 1.86 -14.85
N GLY A 70 -18.16 2.00 -16.10
CA GLY A 70 -17.67 3.03 -17.02
C GLY A 70 -17.79 2.60 -18.49
N ASP A 71 -17.99 3.58 -19.37
CA ASP A 71 -18.21 3.34 -20.80
C ASP A 71 -16.93 3.42 -21.64
N ASN A 72 -15.84 3.93 -21.05
CA ASN A 72 -14.54 4.07 -21.69
C ASN A 72 -13.40 3.84 -20.68
N ILE A 73 -12.15 3.82 -21.18
CA ILE A 73 -10.96 3.56 -20.36
C ILE A 73 -10.78 4.61 -19.25
N ASN A 74 -11.01 5.90 -19.51
CA ASN A 74 -10.89 6.94 -18.49
C ASN A 74 -11.89 6.73 -17.35
N ASP A 75 -13.14 6.37 -17.68
CA ASP A 75 -14.19 6.11 -16.69
C ASP A 75 -13.87 4.87 -15.86
N LEU A 76 -13.46 3.77 -16.51
CA LEU A 76 -13.06 2.55 -15.82
C LEU A 76 -11.87 2.80 -14.88
N SER A 77 -10.84 3.51 -15.36
CA SER A 77 -9.68 3.88 -14.55
C SER A 77 -10.05 4.77 -13.37
N ASN A 78 -10.94 5.74 -13.57
CA ASN A 78 -11.48 6.56 -12.49
C ASN A 78 -12.25 5.73 -11.48
N THR A 79 -13.13 4.84 -11.92
CA THR A 79 -13.89 3.98 -11.03
C THR A 79 -12.96 3.13 -10.19
N ILE A 80 -11.99 2.41 -10.80
CA ILE A 80 -10.98 1.62 -10.07
C ILE A 80 -10.28 2.49 -9.02
N PHE A 81 -9.85 3.67 -9.43
CA PHE A 81 -9.09 4.57 -8.57
C PHE A 81 -9.94 5.06 -7.38
N ILE A 82 -11.14 5.59 -7.66
CA ILE A 82 -12.06 6.12 -6.65
C ILE A 82 -12.44 5.03 -5.65
N VAL A 83 -12.87 3.84 -6.10
CA VAL A 83 -13.33 2.79 -5.17
C VAL A 83 -12.22 2.31 -4.23
N ASN A 84 -11.00 2.19 -4.73
CA ASN A 84 -9.85 1.81 -3.92
C ASN A 84 -9.50 2.90 -2.90
N TYR A 85 -9.65 4.18 -3.26
CA TYR A 85 -9.44 5.28 -2.34
C TYR A 85 -10.56 5.44 -1.31
N LEU A 86 -11.82 5.18 -1.66
CA LEU A 86 -12.92 5.17 -0.70
C LEU A 86 -12.66 4.13 0.40
N VAL A 87 -12.30 2.90 0.02
CA VAL A 87 -12.00 1.84 1.00
C VAL A 87 -10.73 2.14 1.80
N SER A 88 -9.63 2.52 1.14
CA SER A 88 -8.35 2.77 1.83
C SER A 88 -8.32 4.04 2.69
N ASN A 89 -9.35 4.89 2.60
CA ASN A 89 -9.57 6.06 3.45
C ASN A 89 -10.81 5.93 4.34
N ASN A 90 -11.31 4.71 4.54
CA ASN A 90 -12.36 4.38 5.53
C ASN A 90 -13.74 5.03 5.27
N ASP A 91 -14.15 5.20 4.00
CA ASP A 91 -15.54 5.57 3.70
C ASP A 91 -16.50 4.45 4.11
N LYS A 92 -17.20 4.66 5.23
CA LYS A 92 -18.05 3.63 5.86
C LYS A 92 -19.18 3.17 4.95
N ASN A 93 -19.84 4.12 4.27
CA ASN A 93 -20.99 3.84 3.41
C ASN A 93 -20.58 2.93 2.23
N PHE A 94 -19.47 3.27 1.58
CA PHE A 94 -18.96 2.45 0.48
C PHE A 94 -18.42 1.12 0.96
N ILE A 95 -17.70 1.08 2.10
CA ILE A 95 -17.19 -0.16 2.71
C ILE A 95 -18.30 -1.17 2.97
N ASP A 96 -19.43 -0.75 3.54
CA ASP A 96 -20.53 -1.68 3.80
C ASP A 96 -21.20 -2.16 2.51
N LYS A 97 -21.34 -1.26 1.52
CA LYS A 97 -21.90 -1.58 0.21
C LYS A 97 -21.03 -2.55 -0.59
N ILE A 98 -19.70 -2.36 -0.62
CA ILE A 98 -18.80 -3.28 -1.33
C ILE A 98 -18.70 -4.61 -0.61
N TYR A 99 -18.59 -4.60 0.73
CA TYR A 99 -18.43 -5.81 1.52
C TYR A 99 -19.65 -6.74 1.45
N SER A 100 -20.86 -6.21 1.25
CA SER A 100 -22.04 -7.05 1.04
C SER A 100 -21.92 -7.97 -0.18
N LYS A 101 -20.96 -7.71 -1.09
CA LYS A 101 -20.65 -8.56 -2.25
C LYS A 101 -19.66 -9.68 -1.97
N TRP A 102 -19.08 -9.74 -0.77
CA TRP A 102 -18.07 -10.75 -0.45
C TRP A 102 -18.60 -12.19 -0.51
N GLU A 103 -19.76 -12.44 0.11
CA GLU A 103 -20.38 -13.77 0.09
C GLU A 103 -20.87 -14.18 -1.30
N GLU A 104 -21.31 -13.22 -2.12
CA GLU A 104 -21.65 -13.47 -3.53
C GLU A 104 -20.38 -13.87 -4.31
N TYR A 105 -19.28 -13.13 -4.13
CA TYR A 105 -18.00 -13.40 -4.79
C TYR A 105 -17.41 -14.77 -4.44
N LYS A 106 -17.48 -15.19 -3.16
CA LYS A 106 -17.00 -16.51 -2.73
C LYS A 106 -17.75 -17.66 -3.41
N LYS A 107 -19.03 -17.47 -3.73
CA LYS A 107 -19.86 -18.48 -4.42
C LYS A 107 -19.69 -18.43 -5.93
N ASP A 108 -19.63 -17.23 -6.49
CA ASP A 108 -19.44 -16.98 -7.92
C ASP A 108 -18.48 -15.80 -8.13
N ARG A 109 -17.30 -16.09 -8.65
CA ARG A 109 -16.25 -15.08 -8.90
C ARG A 109 -16.61 -14.07 -9.99
N ASN A 110 -17.66 -14.35 -10.78
CA ASN A 110 -18.20 -13.44 -11.79
C ASN A 110 -19.33 -12.55 -11.25
N SER A 111 -19.76 -12.74 -9.99
CA SER A 111 -20.80 -11.92 -9.36
C SER A 111 -20.42 -10.45 -9.18
N ILE A 112 -19.13 -10.13 -9.28
CA ILE A 112 -18.62 -8.76 -9.21
C ILE A 112 -17.69 -8.47 -10.38
N ASN A 113 -17.86 -7.28 -10.97
CA ASN A 113 -16.98 -6.80 -12.02
C ASN A 113 -15.53 -6.68 -11.49
N PRO A 114 -14.50 -7.11 -12.27
CA PRO A 114 -13.09 -7.05 -11.88
C PRO A 114 -12.62 -5.67 -11.37
N VAL A 115 -13.19 -4.57 -11.88
CA VAL A 115 -12.91 -3.19 -11.45
C VAL A 115 -13.02 -3.01 -9.92
N PHE A 116 -13.92 -3.74 -9.27
CA PHE A 116 -14.19 -3.60 -7.84
C PHE A 116 -13.47 -4.62 -6.97
N ARG A 117 -12.77 -5.62 -7.54
CA ARG A 117 -12.18 -6.72 -6.78
C ARG A 117 -11.14 -6.26 -5.77
N THR A 118 -10.30 -5.28 -6.15
CA THR A 118 -9.29 -4.75 -5.22
C THR A 118 -9.95 -4.09 -4.00
N ALA A 119 -10.97 -3.26 -4.20
CA ALA A 119 -11.73 -2.64 -3.13
C ALA A 119 -12.47 -3.68 -2.25
N LEU A 120 -13.06 -4.70 -2.89
CA LEU A 120 -13.71 -5.81 -2.19
C LEU A 120 -12.72 -6.57 -1.30
N PHE A 121 -11.58 -6.99 -1.86
CA PHE A 121 -10.58 -7.80 -1.15
C PHE A 121 -9.91 -6.98 -0.05
N PHE A 122 -9.65 -5.69 -0.28
CA PHE A 122 -9.15 -4.80 0.77
C PHE A 122 -10.13 -4.79 1.95
N THR A 123 -11.42 -4.61 1.65
CA THR A 123 -12.46 -4.54 2.68
C THR A 123 -12.59 -5.86 3.43
N ALA A 124 -12.63 -6.98 2.70
CA ALA A 124 -12.71 -8.32 3.27
C ALA A 124 -11.49 -8.64 4.14
N ALA A 125 -10.27 -8.29 3.71
CA ALA A 125 -9.07 -8.52 4.52
C ALA A 125 -9.17 -7.81 5.87
N LYS A 126 -9.53 -6.52 5.87
CA LYS A 126 -9.71 -5.75 7.11
C LYS A 126 -10.78 -6.33 8.04
N LYS A 127 -11.92 -6.77 7.48
CA LYS A 127 -13.08 -7.22 8.27
C LYS A 127 -12.91 -8.67 8.77
N GLU A 128 -12.50 -9.58 7.89
CA GLU A 128 -12.50 -11.02 8.17
C GLU A 128 -11.26 -11.48 8.92
N ASN A 129 -10.08 -10.91 8.62
CA ASN A 129 -8.80 -11.42 9.13
C ASN A 129 -8.61 -12.94 8.91
N ASN A 130 -9.19 -13.45 7.83
CA ASN A 130 -9.17 -14.86 7.46
C ASN A 130 -8.08 -15.07 6.41
N LEU A 131 -6.95 -15.68 6.79
CA LEU A 131 -5.82 -15.90 5.89
C LEU A 131 -6.14 -16.98 4.86
N GLU A 132 -6.90 -17.99 5.27
CA GLU A 132 -7.23 -19.18 4.50
C GLU A 132 -8.06 -18.82 3.26
N ASP A 133 -9.03 -17.90 3.38
CA ASP A 133 -9.81 -17.38 2.24
C ASP A 133 -8.89 -16.73 1.18
N PHE A 134 -7.90 -15.94 1.62
CA PHE A 134 -6.97 -15.25 0.71
C PHE A 134 -5.96 -16.21 0.08
N LEU A 135 -5.53 -17.23 0.82
CA LEU A 135 -4.69 -18.31 0.27
C LEU A 135 -5.45 -19.15 -0.76
N GLU A 136 -6.74 -19.42 -0.53
CA GLU A 136 -7.57 -20.12 -1.50
C GLU A 136 -7.69 -19.32 -2.81
N ILE A 137 -7.94 -18.01 -2.72
CA ILE A 137 -7.99 -17.13 -3.88
C ILE A 137 -6.64 -17.08 -4.58
N TYR A 138 -5.53 -17.00 -3.86
CA TYR A 138 -4.21 -17.01 -4.48
C TYR A 138 -3.88 -18.35 -5.19
N LYS A 139 -4.30 -19.49 -4.62
CA LYS A 139 -4.07 -20.81 -5.23
C LYS A 139 -4.91 -20.99 -6.49
N ASN A 140 -6.19 -20.66 -6.41
CA ASN A 140 -7.20 -21.00 -7.41
C ASN A 140 -7.62 -19.83 -8.31
N GLY A 141 -7.14 -18.62 -8.04
CA GLY A 141 -7.47 -17.36 -8.72
C GLY A 141 -6.96 -17.25 -10.15
N VAL A 142 -7.56 -16.36 -10.91
CA VAL A 142 -6.91 -15.80 -12.11
C VAL A 142 -5.77 -14.84 -11.70
N VAL A 143 -4.87 -14.51 -12.62
CA VAL A 143 -3.62 -13.79 -12.30
C VAL A 143 -3.84 -12.49 -11.52
N ASP A 144 -4.86 -11.70 -11.85
CA ASP A 144 -5.20 -10.46 -11.12
C ASP A 144 -5.64 -10.76 -9.68
N GLU A 145 -6.55 -11.72 -9.48
CA GLU A 145 -7.04 -12.16 -8.18
C GLU A 145 -5.90 -12.64 -7.28
N LYS A 146 -4.93 -13.37 -7.84
CA LYS A 146 -3.75 -13.84 -7.10
C LYS A 146 -2.93 -12.69 -6.54
N HIS A 147 -2.59 -11.72 -7.40
CA HIS A 147 -1.78 -10.56 -7.00
C HIS A 147 -2.50 -9.70 -5.97
N VAL A 148 -3.80 -9.45 -6.18
CA VAL A 148 -4.61 -8.66 -5.25
C VAL A 148 -4.73 -9.39 -3.91
N ALA A 149 -4.98 -10.70 -3.89
CA ALA A 149 -5.10 -11.46 -2.65
C ALA A 149 -3.82 -11.37 -1.81
N LEU A 150 -2.63 -11.57 -2.42
CA LEU A 150 -1.35 -11.44 -1.71
C LEU A 150 -1.11 -10.03 -1.18
N ALA A 151 -1.37 -9.00 -1.99
CA ALA A 151 -1.21 -7.62 -1.58
C ALA A 151 -2.13 -7.25 -0.40
N MET A 152 -3.35 -7.82 -0.36
CA MET A 152 -4.34 -7.54 0.67
C MET A 152 -4.09 -8.27 1.99
N MET A 153 -3.23 -9.29 2.05
CA MET A 153 -2.82 -9.90 3.34
C MET A 153 -2.12 -8.88 4.26
N GLY A 154 -1.49 -7.84 3.69
CA GLY A 154 -0.97 -6.72 4.47
C GLY A 154 -2.04 -5.78 5.05
N ARG A 155 -3.33 -6.02 4.78
CA ARG A 155 -4.45 -5.22 5.29
C ARG A 155 -5.17 -5.88 6.48
N PHE A 156 -4.73 -7.05 6.92
CA PHE A 156 -5.21 -7.64 8.17
C PHE A 156 -4.96 -6.70 9.35
N THR A 157 -5.99 -6.56 10.17
CA THR A 157 -5.99 -5.75 11.40
C THR A 157 -5.72 -6.60 12.63
N ASP A 158 -5.96 -7.92 12.56
CA ASP A 158 -5.52 -8.85 13.59
C ASP A 158 -4.01 -9.12 13.45
N LYS A 159 -3.28 -8.88 14.54
CA LYS A 159 -1.84 -9.04 14.57
C LYS A 159 -1.40 -10.48 14.31
N ASN A 160 -2.12 -11.48 14.82
CA ASN A 160 -1.72 -12.88 14.65
C ASN A 160 -1.92 -13.32 13.19
N THR A 161 -3.02 -12.95 12.56
CA THR A 161 -3.24 -13.20 11.12
C THR A 161 -2.18 -12.49 10.27
N TYR A 162 -1.81 -11.24 10.60
CA TYR A 162 -0.73 -10.54 9.92
C TYR A 162 0.62 -11.26 10.08
N LEU A 163 0.96 -11.73 11.28
CA LEU A 163 2.18 -12.50 11.52
C LEU A 163 2.20 -13.81 10.72
N LYS A 164 1.08 -14.55 10.66
CA LYS A 164 0.96 -15.73 9.79
C LYS A 164 1.17 -15.39 8.31
N SER A 165 0.75 -14.20 7.89
CA SER A 165 0.98 -13.73 6.52
C SER A 165 2.46 -13.47 6.24
N ILE A 166 3.21 -13.01 7.23
CA ILE A 166 4.67 -12.90 7.13
C ILE A 166 5.31 -14.30 7.02
N GLU A 167 4.81 -15.28 7.79
CA GLU A 167 5.33 -16.65 7.77
C GLU A 167 5.27 -17.29 6.38
N LEU A 168 4.31 -16.90 5.53
CA LEU A 168 4.19 -17.35 4.14
C LEU A 168 5.40 -17.00 3.27
N LEU A 169 6.21 -15.99 3.63
CA LEU A 169 7.47 -15.71 2.93
C LEU A 169 8.46 -16.88 3.07
N TYR A 170 8.36 -17.65 4.15
CA TYR A 170 9.25 -18.77 4.45
C TYR A 170 8.74 -20.12 3.98
N THR A 171 7.54 -20.19 3.40
CA THR A 171 6.96 -21.41 2.88
C THR A 171 7.08 -21.49 1.36
N ASP A 172 6.79 -22.68 0.81
CA ASP A 172 6.61 -22.91 -0.62
C ASP A 172 5.17 -22.66 -1.09
N GLU A 173 4.28 -22.20 -0.20
CA GLU A 173 2.92 -21.84 -0.59
C GLU A 173 2.93 -20.66 -1.56
N ILE A 174 3.82 -19.69 -1.35
CA ILE A 174 3.98 -18.53 -2.24
C ILE A 174 5.16 -18.78 -3.17
N ILE A 175 4.90 -18.76 -4.48
CA ILE A 175 5.95 -18.96 -5.48
C ILE A 175 6.95 -17.80 -5.46
N LEU A 176 8.19 -18.07 -5.85
CA LEU A 176 9.30 -17.13 -5.74
C LEU A 176 9.00 -15.73 -6.30
N GLN A 177 8.42 -15.65 -7.50
CA GLN A 177 8.13 -14.38 -8.17
C GLN A 177 7.02 -13.57 -7.50
N ASP A 178 6.16 -14.20 -6.68
CA ASP A 178 5.03 -13.55 -6.02
C ASP A 178 5.38 -13.12 -4.59
N LYS A 179 6.53 -13.57 -4.05
CA LYS A 179 7.03 -13.13 -2.73
C LYS A 179 7.23 -11.62 -2.66
N ILE A 180 7.59 -10.97 -3.77
CA ILE A 180 7.72 -9.50 -3.83
C ILE A 180 6.36 -8.80 -3.68
N THR A 181 5.28 -9.41 -4.18
CA THR A 181 3.92 -8.89 -4.04
C THR A 181 3.47 -8.98 -2.59
N LEU A 182 3.75 -10.11 -1.93
CA LEU A 182 3.52 -10.28 -0.50
C LEU A 182 4.31 -9.26 0.33
N CYS A 183 5.61 -9.06 0.06
CA CYS A 183 6.41 -8.01 0.72
C CYS A 183 5.80 -6.61 0.55
N SER A 184 5.36 -6.28 -0.67
CA SER A 184 4.72 -4.99 -0.98
C SER A 184 3.39 -4.82 -0.23
N GLY A 185 2.62 -5.90 -0.09
CA GLY A 185 1.40 -5.94 0.72
C GLY A 185 1.72 -5.69 2.20
N LEU A 186 2.59 -6.50 2.78
CA LEU A 186 2.94 -6.46 4.21
C LEU A 186 3.46 -5.08 4.65
N ILE A 187 4.34 -4.45 3.85
CA ILE A 187 4.90 -3.13 4.18
C ILE A 187 3.86 -2.00 4.11
N SER A 188 2.75 -2.22 3.41
CA SER A 188 1.68 -1.22 3.28
C SER A 188 0.82 -1.06 4.54
N SER A 189 0.97 -1.94 5.54
CA SER A 189 0.31 -1.82 6.84
C SER A 189 0.92 -0.69 7.66
N LEU A 190 0.21 0.43 7.81
CA LEU A 190 0.70 1.53 8.66
C LEU A 190 0.84 1.13 10.13
N GLU A 191 0.12 0.10 10.57
CA GLU A 191 0.11 -0.39 11.94
C GLU A 191 1.23 -1.40 12.21
N PHE A 192 1.48 -2.32 11.27
CA PHE A 192 2.38 -3.45 11.49
C PHE A 192 3.64 -3.45 10.62
N LYS A 193 3.83 -2.49 9.71
CA LYS A 193 5.03 -2.42 8.84
C LYS A 193 6.36 -2.53 9.59
N ASP A 194 6.46 -1.91 10.77
CA ASP A 194 7.67 -1.94 11.58
C ASP A 194 7.97 -3.34 12.13
N ILE A 195 6.94 -4.16 12.37
CA ILE A 195 7.09 -5.58 12.73
C ILE A 195 7.70 -6.33 11.55
N PHE A 196 7.17 -6.11 10.35
CA PHE A 196 7.68 -6.76 9.13
C PHE A 196 9.11 -6.33 8.80
N ILE A 197 9.46 -5.04 8.92
CA ILE A 197 10.84 -4.57 8.73
C ILE A 197 11.79 -5.27 9.70
N ARG A 198 11.44 -5.36 11.00
CA ARG A 198 12.26 -6.06 12.00
C ARG A 198 12.42 -7.54 11.69
N GLU A 199 11.34 -8.20 11.30
CA GLU A 199 11.38 -9.61 10.90
C GLU A 199 12.32 -9.83 9.71
N PHE A 200 12.26 -8.93 8.72
CA PHE A 200 13.14 -8.97 7.55
C PHE A 200 14.61 -8.81 7.94
N MET A 201 14.93 -7.84 8.81
CA MET A 201 16.30 -7.64 9.31
C MET A 201 16.80 -8.86 10.09
N ASN A 202 15.99 -9.36 11.04
CA ASN A 202 16.37 -10.46 11.92
C ASN A 202 16.56 -11.80 11.19
N ASN A 203 15.91 -11.97 10.04
CA ASN A 203 15.95 -13.22 9.26
C ASN A 203 16.54 -13.03 7.85
N TYR A 204 17.31 -11.96 7.63
CA TYR A 204 17.81 -11.60 6.31
C TYR A 204 18.49 -12.75 5.55
N GLU A 205 19.38 -13.50 6.21
CA GLU A 205 20.07 -14.62 5.56
C GLU A 205 19.11 -15.73 5.13
N LYS A 206 18.07 -16.03 5.93
CA LYS A 206 17.03 -16.99 5.52
C LYS A 206 16.23 -16.46 4.33
N ILE A 207 15.86 -15.19 4.36
CA ILE A 207 15.12 -14.53 3.27
C ILE A 207 15.94 -14.56 1.99
N LYS A 208 17.22 -14.21 2.04
CA LYS A 208 18.14 -14.28 0.90
C LYS A 208 18.18 -15.67 0.26
N VAL A 209 18.24 -16.72 1.08
CA VAL A 209 18.17 -18.12 0.60
C VAL A 209 16.81 -18.45 -0.02
N LEU A 210 15.70 -17.97 0.56
CA LEU A 210 14.35 -18.18 0.02
C LEU A 210 14.12 -17.48 -1.31
N PHE A 211 14.78 -16.34 -1.52
CA PHE A 211 14.85 -15.69 -2.82
C PHE A 211 15.76 -16.44 -3.82
N LYS A 212 16.29 -17.62 -3.45
CA LYS A 212 17.20 -18.46 -4.25
C LYS A 212 18.44 -17.70 -4.71
N ASN A 213 18.90 -16.73 -3.92
CA ASN A 213 19.95 -15.78 -4.32
C ASN A 213 19.65 -15.08 -5.66
N ASN A 214 18.36 -14.90 -5.99
CA ASN A 214 17.94 -14.11 -7.15
C ASN A 214 18.14 -12.63 -6.81
N GLY A 215 19.30 -12.09 -7.19
CA GLY A 215 19.69 -10.71 -6.95
C GLY A 215 18.61 -9.67 -7.33
N PRO A 216 17.97 -9.75 -8.51
CA PRO A 216 16.89 -8.83 -8.90
C PRO A 216 15.67 -8.83 -7.97
N LEU A 217 15.12 -10.01 -7.64
CA LEU A 217 13.94 -10.10 -6.78
C LEU A 217 14.26 -9.69 -5.34
N LEU A 218 15.44 -10.09 -4.83
CA LEU A 218 15.90 -9.69 -3.51
C LEU A 218 16.14 -8.18 -3.44
N SER A 219 16.74 -7.59 -4.49
CA SER A 219 16.93 -6.15 -4.63
C SER A 219 15.61 -5.39 -4.57
N TYR A 220 14.61 -5.85 -5.32
CA TYR A 220 13.27 -5.26 -5.29
C TYR A 220 12.65 -5.35 -3.88
N ALA A 221 12.80 -6.49 -3.20
CA ALA A 221 12.30 -6.68 -1.84
C ALA A 221 12.98 -5.73 -0.84
N ILE A 222 14.32 -5.62 -0.89
CA ILE A 222 15.11 -4.69 -0.06
C ILE A 222 14.63 -3.25 -0.27
N GLU A 223 14.58 -2.80 -1.52
CA GLU A 223 14.17 -1.43 -1.83
C GLU A 223 12.74 -1.14 -1.34
N THR A 224 11.82 -2.08 -1.57
CA THR A 224 10.41 -1.96 -1.18
C THR A 224 10.25 -1.88 0.33
N VAL A 225 10.88 -2.80 1.07
CA VAL A 225 10.75 -2.91 2.53
C VAL A 225 11.36 -1.69 3.22
N PHE A 226 12.61 -1.36 2.88
CA PHE A 226 13.36 -0.40 3.68
C PHE A 226 13.12 1.05 3.27
N SER A 227 12.68 1.34 2.03
CA SER A 227 12.28 2.69 1.64
C SER A 227 11.02 3.20 2.36
N ALA A 228 10.30 2.33 3.07
CA ALA A 228 9.12 2.63 3.87
C ALA A 228 9.41 2.71 5.38
N SER A 229 10.69 2.74 5.78
CA SER A 229 11.10 2.93 7.18
C SER A 229 11.07 4.42 7.57
N TYR A 230 10.59 4.72 8.77
CA TYR A 230 10.47 6.10 9.27
C TYR A 230 10.92 6.22 10.73
N GLY A 231 11.33 7.42 11.14
CA GLY A 231 11.70 7.73 12.52
C GLY A 231 12.82 6.81 13.03
N LYS A 232 12.62 6.20 14.20
CA LYS A 232 13.59 5.28 14.79
C LYS A 232 13.83 4.04 13.91
N MET A 233 12.79 3.54 13.24
CA MET A 233 12.91 2.37 12.36
C MET A 233 13.85 2.65 11.17
N PHE A 234 13.86 3.88 10.65
CA PHE A 234 14.80 4.27 9.61
C PHE A 234 16.25 4.22 10.08
N GLU A 235 16.55 4.75 11.28
CA GLU A 235 17.91 4.71 11.81
C GLU A 235 18.39 3.26 12.03
N GLU A 236 17.53 2.39 12.58
CA GLU A 236 17.80 0.95 12.73
C GLU A 236 18.01 0.28 11.36
N SER A 237 17.15 0.58 10.39
CA SER A 237 17.24 0.04 9.03
C SER A 237 18.51 0.49 8.31
N LYS A 238 18.92 1.75 8.48
CA LYS A 238 20.12 2.33 7.83
C LYS A 238 21.39 1.63 8.30
N ILE A 239 21.51 1.37 9.61
CA ILE A 239 22.64 0.62 10.18
C ILE A 239 22.68 -0.79 9.57
N PHE A 240 21.56 -1.51 9.63
CA PHE A 240 21.47 -2.86 9.07
C PHE A 240 21.82 -2.90 7.58
N LEU A 241 21.29 -1.97 6.77
CA LEU A 241 21.55 -1.91 5.34
C LEU A 241 23.03 -1.66 5.01
N MET A 242 23.72 -0.84 5.81
CA MET A 242 25.16 -0.59 5.65
C MET A 242 26.02 -1.83 5.97
N GLU A 243 25.49 -2.79 6.72
CA GLU A 243 26.16 -4.06 7.02
C GLU A 243 26.02 -5.10 5.88
N ILE A 244 25.07 -4.90 4.95
CA ILE A 244 24.87 -5.81 3.81
C ILE A 244 26.06 -5.70 2.84
N LYS A 245 26.95 -6.70 2.89
CA LYS A 245 28.08 -6.85 1.97
C LYS A 245 27.70 -7.75 0.79
N ASN A 246 26.85 -7.27 -0.11
CA ASN A 246 26.48 -7.96 -1.34
C ASN A 246 26.43 -6.98 -2.53
N GLU A 247 27.33 -7.15 -3.49
CA GLU A 247 27.41 -6.28 -4.68
C GLU A 247 26.14 -6.36 -5.55
N GLU A 248 25.45 -7.51 -5.59
CA GLU A 248 24.22 -7.66 -6.39
C GLU A 248 23.06 -6.78 -5.87
N THR A 249 23.02 -6.50 -4.57
CA THR A 249 21.96 -5.72 -3.93
C THR A 249 22.37 -4.29 -3.58
N LYS A 250 23.64 -3.92 -3.83
CA LYS A 250 24.22 -2.64 -3.43
C LYS A 250 23.42 -1.43 -3.92
N ARG A 251 23.01 -1.45 -5.19
CA ARG A 251 22.19 -0.36 -5.75
C ARG A 251 20.83 -0.24 -5.06
N ALA A 252 20.19 -1.36 -4.74
CA ALA A 252 18.91 -1.37 -4.03
C ALA A 252 19.06 -0.88 -2.59
N VAL A 253 20.16 -1.23 -1.92
CA VAL A 253 20.53 -0.68 -0.61
C VAL A 253 20.66 0.83 -0.67
N ASP A 254 21.45 1.37 -1.62
CA ASP A 254 21.63 2.81 -1.78
C ASP A 254 20.30 3.53 -2.03
N LEU A 255 19.47 2.99 -2.93
CA LEU A 255 18.13 3.53 -3.22
C LEU A 255 17.19 3.49 -2.01
N ALA A 256 17.22 2.41 -1.24
CA ALA A 256 16.38 2.27 -0.06
C ALA A 256 16.70 3.35 0.98
N ILE A 257 18.01 3.55 1.26
CA ILE A 257 18.50 4.58 2.18
C ILE A 257 18.12 5.96 1.66
N GLU A 258 18.44 6.29 0.40
CA GLU A 258 18.16 7.60 -0.20
C GLU A 258 16.66 7.94 -0.14
N LYS A 259 15.79 7.02 -0.57
CA LYS A 259 14.33 7.23 -0.56
C LYS A 259 13.80 7.39 0.86
N ALA A 260 14.25 6.59 1.81
CA ALA A 260 13.82 6.69 3.20
C ALA A 260 14.33 7.99 3.84
N GLU A 261 15.57 8.41 3.55
CA GLU A 261 16.16 9.64 4.08
C GLU A 261 15.37 10.88 3.63
N ILE A 262 15.10 11.00 2.32
CA ILE A 262 14.28 12.08 1.75
C ILE A 262 12.91 12.16 2.44
N LYS A 263 12.24 11.01 2.62
CA LYS A 263 10.94 10.96 3.29
C LYS A 263 11.03 11.34 4.76
N ASN A 264 12.09 10.93 5.46
CA ASN A 264 12.30 11.24 6.87
C ASN A 264 12.65 12.72 7.09
N GLU A 265 13.40 13.35 6.18
CA GLU A 265 13.63 14.80 6.20
C GLU A 265 12.32 15.57 6.02
N PHE A 266 11.51 15.19 5.03
CA PHE A 266 10.18 15.75 4.82
C PHE A 266 9.31 15.61 6.08
N ARG A 267 9.28 14.41 6.67
CA ARG A 267 8.54 14.13 7.91
C ARG A 267 9.02 15.01 9.06
N LYS A 268 10.33 15.11 9.30
CA LYS A 268 10.93 15.94 10.36
C LYS A 268 10.55 17.42 10.20
N LYS A 269 10.55 17.94 8.96
CA LYS A 269 10.18 19.33 8.66
C LYS A 269 8.70 19.63 8.98
N ASN A 270 7.80 18.74 8.59
CA ASN A 270 6.36 19.00 8.68
C ASN A 270 5.75 18.61 10.03
N LEU A 271 6.30 17.64 10.76
CA LEU A 271 5.87 17.34 12.14
C LEU A 271 6.31 18.42 13.14
N LYS A 272 7.47 19.07 12.92
CA LYS A 272 7.97 20.14 13.82
C LYS A 272 7.10 21.40 13.80
N ARG A 273 6.47 21.72 12.65
CA ARG A 273 5.62 22.92 12.52
C ARG A 273 4.43 22.91 13.48
N LYS A 274 3.82 21.74 13.72
CA LYS A 274 2.70 21.58 14.64
C LYS A 274 3.02 21.76 16.13
N LYS A 275 4.29 21.74 16.53
CA LYS A 275 4.67 22.00 17.93
C LYS A 275 4.82 23.49 18.24
N ASN A 276 4.84 24.33 17.21
CA ASN A 276 5.05 25.76 17.29
C ASN A 276 3.80 26.58 16.90
N GLU A 277 2.67 25.90 16.67
CA GLU A 277 1.31 26.45 16.50
C GLU A 277 0.46 25.99 17.68
#